data_AF-A0AAP2YXB2-F1
#
_entry.id   AF-A0AAP2YXB2-F1
#
_cell.length_a   1.000
_cell.length_b   1.000
_cell.length_c   1.000
_cell.angle_alpha   90.00
_cell.angle_beta   90.00
_cell.angle_gamma   90.00
#
_symmetry.space_group_name_H-M   'P 1'
#
loop_
_entity.id
_entity.type
_entity.pdbx_description
1 polymer ?
#
loop_
_entity_poly.entity_id
_entity_poly.type
_entity_poly.pdbx_seq_one_letter_code
_entity_poly.pdbx_strand_id
1 'polypeptide(L)'
;MNGSNRESEQSTETKTTDKSDRTVPLSRRGFLRTSAATGVSALALGASGLAAGQDAEACELWDEIEVGGGDFILFNNKWGMEDSEQCIWRNDDGSYGYDFTAVGSGINYPQVFLGTRPWGEDTGVPEFPIERGDVDELVMEFDVDVNISGGEWNLAEEWWLMDGQPDPENAPDTHEIMLVLDSENHSHGGVIEHDVFTDQFGNSIDYWARPGGGTDADFHVFRLAEPSTTGRVDLKPILEFMTDRQGVSEDLLLSGIELGNEYWAGTQGDVTYNQFDVTINGTTYTSGSDAGSGGPTTPTAPADQWTNEVTETSIEIGWDSVAEADAYRIYLDGTLEEETSSTTATITGLSPDTSYEIGIAAVANGDASDVVTTTVNTDAGDDPDGPPSIDGTQPADTTGDGLHNDFTGSGQTTTTDVNVFFENVDNPDVADYPQYYDFDGNGQVSVTDVVELFESI
;
A
#
# COMPACT_ATOMS: atom_id res chain seq x y z
N MET A 1 -45.48 -60.70 6.54
CA MET A 1 -44.93 -59.90 5.42
C MET A 1 -45.31 -58.45 5.68
N ASN A 2 -44.31 -57.58 5.52
CA ASN A 2 -44.25 -56.12 5.72
C ASN A 2 -45.55 -55.35 5.43
N GLY A 3 -45.79 -54.17 6.02
CA GLY A 3 -44.81 -53.21 6.52
C GLY A 3 -45.37 -52.18 7.49
N SER A 4 -44.40 -51.53 8.14
CA SER A 4 -44.51 -50.58 9.23
C SER A 4 -44.90 -49.19 8.73
N ASN A 5 -45.79 -48.51 9.46
CA ASN A 5 -45.80 -47.06 9.58
C ASN A 5 -45.91 -46.74 11.08
N ARG A 6 -44.86 -46.11 11.62
CA ARG A 6 -44.82 -45.55 12.97
C ARG A 6 -45.50 -44.18 12.93
N GLU A 7 -46.60 -44.06 13.65
CA GLU A 7 -46.98 -42.79 14.28
C GLU A 7 -46.18 -42.67 15.59
N SER A 8 -45.61 -41.50 15.83
CA SER A 8 -45.28 -41.08 17.19
C SER A 8 -45.44 -39.57 17.29
N GLU A 9 -46.40 -39.20 18.11
CA GLU A 9 -46.70 -37.87 18.62
C GLU A 9 -45.42 -37.17 19.12
N GLN A 10 -45.28 -35.89 18.80
CA GLN A 10 -44.34 -35.01 19.48
C GLN A 10 -45.11 -33.87 20.12
N SER A 11 -44.97 -33.83 21.44
CA SER A 11 -45.44 -32.85 22.40
C SER A 11 -45.00 -31.43 22.07
N THR A 12 -45.96 -30.51 22.11
CA THR A 12 -45.75 -29.07 22.20
C THR A 12 -45.00 -28.71 23.48
N GLU A 13 -43.77 -28.23 23.33
CA GLU A 13 -43.06 -27.47 24.36
C GLU A 13 -42.83 -26.04 23.84
N THR A 14 -43.49 -25.10 24.50
CA THR A 14 -43.41 -23.66 24.25
C THR A 14 -42.02 -23.17 24.64
N LYS A 15 -41.19 -22.80 23.67
CA LYS A 15 -39.94 -22.06 23.91
C LYS A 15 -40.16 -20.59 23.56
N THR A 16 -40.31 -19.79 24.60
CA THR A 16 -40.30 -18.33 24.59
C THR A 16 -39.05 -17.85 23.85
N THR A 17 -39.22 -17.19 22.71
CA THR A 17 -38.18 -16.39 22.07
C THR A 17 -38.47 -14.94 22.38
N ASP A 18 -37.54 -14.34 23.10
CA ASP A 18 -37.50 -12.93 23.43
C ASP A 18 -37.36 -12.14 22.12
N LYS A 19 -38.42 -11.43 21.73
CA LYS A 19 -38.37 -10.45 20.65
C LYS A 19 -37.74 -9.20 21.24
N SER A 20 -36.43 -9.04 21.09
CA SER A 20 -35.83 -7.72 21.15
C SER A 20 -36.37 -6.93 19.96
N ASP A 21 -37.20 -5.95 20.27
CA ASP A 21 -37.76 -4.94 19.39
C ASP A 21 -36.61 -4.18 18.71
N ARG A 22 -36.23 -4.61 17.48
CA ARG A 22 -35.39 -3.79 16.60
C ARG A 22 -36.29 -2.73 16.00
N THR A 23 -36.30 -1.58 16.65
CA THR A 23 -36.81 -0.33 16.09
C THR A 23 -36.00 -0.02 14.83
N VAL A 24 -36.67 -0.06 13.68
CA VAL A 24 -36.16 0.49 12.42
C VAL A 24 -36.02 2.01 12.63
N PRO A 25 -34.86 2.64 12.40
CA PRO A 25 -34.78 4.09 12.48
C PRO A 25 -35.60 4.68 11.33
N LEU A 26 -36.50 5.59 11.69
CA LEU A 26 -37.24 6.41 10.74
C LEU A 26 -36.24 7.36 10.06
N SER A 27 -36.38 7.52 8.73
CA SER A 27 -35.67 8.52 7.92
C SER A 27 -35.56 9.86 8.66
N ARG A 28 -34.33 10.36 8.75
CA ARG A 28 -33.97 11.62 9.41
C ARG A 28 -34.51 12.79 8.55
N ARG A 29 -35.70 13.32 8.86
CA ARG A 29 -36.20 14.56 8.22
C ARG A 29 -36.45 15.66 9.25
N GLY A 30 -35.63 16.71 9.15
CA GLY A 30 -35.84 18.02 9.76
C GLY A 30 -36.19 19.04 8.68
N PHE A 31 -37.38 19.61 8.78
CA PHE A 31 -37.95 20.60 7.86
C PHE A 31 -37.26 21.97 8.02
N LEU A 32 -36.78 22.63 6.94
CA LEU A 32 -37.01 24.06 6.61
C LEU A 32 -36.25 24.55 5.36
N ARG A 33 -37.00 25.20 4.45
CA ARG A 33 -36.51 26.03 3.33
C ARG A 33 -36.06 27.41 3.82
N THR A 34 -34.99 28.00 3.29
CA THR A 34 -34.93 29.40 2.78
C THR A 34 -33.65 29.62 1.96
N SER A 35 -33.86 30.11 0.74
CA SER A 35 -32.91 30.49 -0.31
C SER A 35 -31.92 31.61 0.05
N ALA A 36 -30.65 31.43 -0.34
CA ALA A 36 -29.70 32.53 -0.60
C ALA A 36 -28.66 32.12 -1.67
N ALA A 37 -28.88 32.54 -2.91
CA ALA A 37 -27.89 32.45 -3.98
C ALA A 37 -26.92 33.64 -3.92
N THR A 38 -25.61 33.38 -4.00
CA THR A 38 -24.60 34.11 -4.80
C THR A 38 -23.22 33.50 -4.53
N GLY A 39 -22.49 33.20 -5.61
CA GLY A 39 -21.20 32.51 -5.56
C GLY A 39 -20.04 33.26 -4.90
N VAL A 40 -19.00 32.45 -4.67
CA VAL A 40 -17.64 32.70 -4.18
C VAL A 40 -17.53 33.19 -2.72
N SER A 41 -17.15 32.22 -1.87
CA SER A 41 -16.49 32.34 -0.56
C SER A 41 -17.17 33.23 0.49
N ALA A 42 -18.07 32.64 1.28
CA ALA A 42 -18.23 32.99 2.68
C ALA A 42 -19.08 31.95 3.41
N LEU A 43 -18.54 31.40 4.50
CA LEU A 43 -19.24 30.81 5.64
C LEU A 43 -20.66 31.41 5.78
N ALA A 44 -21.68 30.72 5.29
CA ALA A 44 -23.06 31.11 5.52
C ALA A 44 -23.45 30.62 6.91
N LEU A 45 -23.13 31.43 7.93
CA LEU A 45 -23.72 31.35 9.27
C LEU A 45 -25.23 31.68 9.18
N GLY A 46 -25.99 30.73 8.65
CA GLY A 46 -27.44 30.65 8.75
C GLY A 46 -27.79 29.72 9.92
N ALA A 47 -27.87 30.26 11.13
CA ALA A 47 -28.30 29.49 12.30
C ALA A 47 -29.79 29.11 12.19
N SER A 48 -30.06 28.02 11.48
CA SER A 48 -31.33 27.29 11.51
C SER A 48 -31.04 25.80 11.66
N GLY A 49 -30.97 25.36 12.92
CA GLY A 49 -31.30 24.00 13.35
C GLY A 49 -30.56 22.82 12.72
N LEU A 50 -29.23 22.90 12.55
CA LEU A 50 -28.42 21.71 12.28
C LEU A 50 -28.69 20.62 13.33
N ALA A 51 -28.60 19.35 12.93
CA ALA A 51 -28.60 18.25 13.88
C ALA A 51 -27.45 18.41 14.89
N ALA A 52 -27.60 17.87 16.09
CA ALA A 52 -26.54 17.95 17.09
C ALA A 52 -25.29 17.21 16.59
N GLY A 53 -24.16 17.91 16.46
CA GLY A 53 -22.90 17.37 15.92
C GLY A 53 -22.69 17.59 14.42
N GLN A 54 -23.62 18.28 13.74
CA GLN A 54 -23.50 18.66 12.33
C GLN A 54 -23.06 20.12 12.22
N ASP A 55 -22.08 20.40 11.36
CA ASP A 55 -21.50 21.73 11.21
C ASP A 55 -21.81 22.39 9.85
N ALA A 56 -22.18 21.60 8.84
CA ALA A 56 -22.66 22.09 7.55
C ALA A 56 -23.83 21.27 6.98
N GLU A 57 -24.72 21.95 6.23
CA GLU A 57 -25.80 21.35 5.45
C GLU A 57 -26.10 22.23 4.24
N ALA A 58 -26.30 21.63 3.07
CA ALA A 58 -26.62 22.35 1.84
C ALA A 58 -27.53 21.48 0.95
N CYS A 59 -28.52 22.09 0.29
CA CYS A 59 -29.63 21.37 -0.34
C CYS A 59 -30.03 21.92 -1.71
N GLU A 60 -29.39 22.96 -2.23
CA GLU A 60 -29.65 23.49 -3.56
C GLU A 60 -28.95 22.64 -4.64
N LEU A 61 -29.29 22.88 -5.91
CA LEU A 61 -28.93 22.00 -7.04
C LEU A 61 -27.43 21.66 -7.14
N TRP A 62 -26.60 22.68 -7.00
CA TRP A 62 -25.15 22.65 -7.19
C TRP A 62 -24.43 23.08 -5.92
N ASP A 63 -25.04 22.85 -4.77
CA ASP A 63 -24.40 23.15 -3.50
C ASP A 63 -23.19 22.23 -3.28
N GLU A 64 -22.20 22.78 -2.58
CA GLU A 64 -20.91 22.16 -2.30
C GLU A 64 -20.53 22.34 -0.83
N ILE A 65 -19.86 21.34 -0.26
CA ILE A 65 -19.26 21.40 1.07
C ILE A 65 -17.82 20.90 0.97
N GLU A 66 -16.84 21.71 1.40
CA GLU A 66 -15.46 21.25 1.56
C GLU A 66 -15.38 20.13 2.62
N VAL A 67 -14.64 19.06 2.38
CA VAL A 67 -14.42 17.95 3.33
C VAL A 67 -12.94 17.57 3.35
N GLY A 68 -12.51 16.66 4.25
CA GLY A 68 -11.12 16.19 4.30
C GLY A 68 -10.09 17.30 4.44
N GLY A 69 -10.29 18.21 5.41
CA GLY A 69 -9.37 19.33 5.63
C GLY A 69 -9.37 20.44 4.56
N GLY A 70 -10.25 20.33 3.55
CA GLY A 70 -10.35 21.26 2.43
C GLY A 70 -9.80 20.73 1.11
N ASP A 71 -9.23 19.51 1.11
CA ASP A 71 -8.66 18.90 -0.10
C ASP A 71 -9.74 18.28 -1.00
N PHE A 72 -10.92 18.02 -0.45
CA PHE A 72 -12.06 17.40 -1.15
C PHE A 72 -13.27 18.33 -1.18
N ILE A 73 -14.12 18.14 -2.20
CA ILE A 73 -15.42 18.81 -2.32
C ILE A 73 -16.53 17.76 -2.39
N LEU A 74 -17.52 17.86 -1.50
CA LEU A 74 -18.77 17.12 -1.58
C LEU A 74 -19.79 17.92 -2.38
N PHE A 75 -20.23 17.39 -3.51
CA PHE A 75 -21.21 17.99 -4.40
C PHE A 75 -22.60 17.41 -4.19
N ASN A 76 -23.61 18.28 -4.20
CA ASN A 76 -25.00 17.84 -4.22
C ASN A 76 -25.37 17.31 -5.62
N ASN A 77 -24.94 17.97 -6.70
CA ASN A 77 -25.07 17.48 -8.08
C ASN A 77 -26.45 16.88 -8.44
N LYS A 78 -27.50 17.71 -8.30
CA LYS A 78 -28.88 17.35 -8.69
C LYS A 78 -29.14 17.64 -10.17
N TRP A 79 -28.40 17.00 -11.04
CA TRP A 79 -28.37 17.34 -12.46
C TRP A 79 -29.60 16.85 -13.25
N GLY A 80 -30.21 15.73 -12.88
CA GLY A 80 -31.31 15.12 -13.64
C GLY A 80 -32.66 15.04 -12.91
N MET A 81 -32.68 15.21 -11.58
CA MET A 81 -33.90 15.19 -10.76
C MET A 81 -33.95 16.34 -9.76
N GLU A 82 -34.08 17.56 -10.27
CA GLU A 82 -34.09 18.83 -9.51
C GLU A 82 -35.16 18.89 -8.40
N ASP A 83 -36.31 18.24 -8.61
CA ASP A 83 -37.44 18.21 -7.68
C ASP A 83 -37.24 17.23 -6.50
N SER A 84 -36.19 16.41 -6.53
CA SER A 84 -35.85 15.50 -5.44
C SER A 84 -35.42 16.26 -4.19
N GLU A 85 -35.92 15.82 -3.04
CA GLU A 85 -35.35 16.24 -1.76
C GLU A 85 -33.98 15.56 -1.65
N GLN A 86 -32.92 16.34 -1.60
CA GLN A 86 -31.55 15.88 -1.39
C GLN A 86 -30.73 16.98 -0.72
N CYS A 87 -30.01 16.60 0.32
CA CYS A 87 -29.12 17.48 1.05
C CYS A 87 -27.79 16.77 1.31
N ILE A 88 -26.69 17.50 1.11
CA ILE A 88 -25.36 17.13 1.55
C ILE A 88 -25.09 17.72 2.94
N TRP A 89 -24.27 17.05 3.72
CA TRP A 89 -23.96 17.46 5.09
C TRP A 89 -22.56 17.03 5.51
N ARG A 90 -22.03 17.72 6.53
CA ARG A 90 -20.77 17.40 7.22
C ARG A 90 -20.96 17.54 8.73
N ASN A 91 -20.34 16.61 9.47
CA ASN A 91 -20.34 16.57 10.93
C ASN A 91 -19.03 17.08 11.53
N ASP A 92 -19.11 17.50 12.79
CA ASP A 92 -17.98 17.95 13.60
C ASP A 92 -16.88 16.88 13.76
N ASP A 93 -17.24 15.59 13.63
CA ASP A 93 -16.31 14.46 13.72
C ASP A 93 -15.59 14.17 12.40
N GLY A 94 -15.89 14.90 11.32
CA GLY A 94 -15.30 14.71 10.00
C GLY A 94 -16.10 13.80 9.07
N SER A 95 -17.06 13.02 9.58
CA SER A 95 -17.98 12.25 8.73
C SER A 95 -18.85 13.20 7.90
N TYR A 96 -19.17 12.79 6.69
CA TYR A 96 -19.98 13.58 5.77
C TYR A 96 -20.80 12.66 4.87
N GLY A 97 -21.75 13.22 4.14
CA GLY A 97 -22.60 12.41 3.29
C GLY A 97 -23.81 13.16 2.78
N TYR A 98 -24.82 12.40 2.39
CA TYR A 98 -26.06 12.95 1.87
C TYR A 98 -27.25 12.07 2.20
N ASP A 99 -28.42 12.69 2.27
CA ASP A 99 -29.70 11.99 2.28
C ASP A 99 -30.58 12.48 1.13
N PHE A 100 -31.44 11.59 0.65
CA PHE A 100 -32.32 11.91 -0.47
C PHE A 100 -33.63 11.15 -0.49
N THR A 101 -34.57 11.65 -1.28
CA THR A 101 -35.78 10.96 -1.70
C THR A 101 -36.06 11.31 -3.16
N ALA A 102 -35.81 10.33 -4.02
CA ALA A 102 -35.80 10.52 -5.46
C ALA A 102 -37.21 10.56 -6.04
N VAL A 103 -37.53 11.62 -6.77
CA VAL A 103 -38.78 11.78 -7.51
C VAL A 103 -38.52 12.25 -8.94
N GLY A 104 -39.48 11.99 -9.83
CA GLY A 104 -39.42 12.44 -11.21
C GLY A 104 -38.84 11.37 -12.14
N SER A 105 -38.00 11.80 -13.07
CA SER A 105 -37.34 10.94 -14.06
C SER A 105 -35.98 11.53 -14.39
N GLY A 106 -34.94 10.72 -14.39
CA GLY A 106 -33.57 11.17 -14.56
C GLY A 106 -32.67 10.47 -13.56
N ILE A 107 -31.50 11.03 -13.36
CA ILE A 107 -30.43 10.55 -12.50
C ILE A 107 -29.89 11.75 -11.73
N ASN A 108 -29.55 11.56 -10.47
CA ASN A 108 -28.66 12.46 -9.74
C ASN A 108 -27.44 11.65 -9.31
N TYR A 109 -26.33 12.35 -9.09
CA TYR A 109 -25.06 11.73 -8.69
C TYR A 109 -24.40 12.59 -7.61
N PRO A 110 -24.93 12.67 -6.37
CA PRO A 110 -24.19 13.30 -5.28
C PRO A 110 -22.88 12.54 -5.05
N GLN A 111 -21.78 13.27 -4.98
CA GLN A 111 -20.44 12.69 -4.95
C GLN A 111 -19.45 13.51 -4.13
N VAL A 112 -18.43 12.86 -3.60
CA VAL A 112 -17.20 13.51 -3.15
C VAL A 112 -16.17 13.50 -4.28
N PHE A 113 -15.36 14.55 -4.35
CA PHE A 113 -14.42 14.80 -5.45
C PHE A 113 -13.07 15.27 -4.94
N LEU A 114 -12.01 14.78 -5.59
CA LEU A 114 -10.62 15.22 -5.47
C LEU A 114 -10.03 15.45 -6.87
N GLY A 115 -9.52 16.65 -7.15
CA GLY A 115 -8.78 16.96 -8.39
C GLY A 115 -9.39 18.11 -9.19
N THR A 116 -9.33 18.02 -10.53
CA THR A 116 -9.86 19.05 -11.45
C THR A 116 -10.77 18.47 -12.55
N ARG A 117 -12.05 18.84 -12.52
CA ARG A 117 -13.09 18.35 -13.46
C ARG A 117 -12.91 18.96 -14.85
N PRO A 118 -13.43 18.31 -15.91
CA PRO A 118 -13.37 18.85 -17.28
C PRO A 118 -13.94 20.26 -17.44
N TRP A 119 -14.92 20.64 -16.62
CA TRP A 119 -15.60 21.94 -16.64
C TRP A 119 -14.95 22.99 -15.73
N GLY A 120 -13.82 22.67 -15.10
CA GLY A 120 -12.96 23.64 -14.39
C GLY A 120 -13.21 23.76 -12.88
N GLU A 121 -14.10 22.97 -12.29
CA GLU A 121 -14.13 22.79 -10.83
C GLU A 121 -12.82 22.13 -10.37
N ASP A 122 -12.21 22.66 -9.32
CA ASP A 122 -10.86 22.31 -8.89
C ASP A 122 -10.76 22.31 -7.37
N THR A 123 -10.24 21.24 -6.78
CA THR A 123 -9.97 21.18 -5.34
C THR A 123 -8.63 21.82 -4.96
N GLY A 124 -7.76 22.08 -5.94
CA GLY A 124 -6.48 22.76 -5.74
C GLY A 124 -5.32 21.85 -5.31
N VAL A 125 -5.52 20.53 -5.34
CA VAL A 125 -4.43 19.56 -5.11
C VAL A 125 -3.46 19.55 -6.29
N PRO A 126 -2.14 19.60 -6.07
CA PRO A 126 -1.16 19.82 -7.12
C PRO A 126 -0.98 18.64 -8.09
N GLU A 127 -1.41 17.43 -7.73
CA GLU A 127 -1.28 16.23 -8.55
C GLU A 127 -2.36 16.13 -9.63
N PHE A 128 -3.40 16.95 -9.61
CA PHE A 128 -4.44 16.91 -10.65
C PHE A 128 -4.60 18.28 -11.34
N PRO A 129 -4.92 18.30 -12.65
CA PRO A 129 -4.93 17.14 -13.54
C PRO A 129 -3.49 16.72 -13.91
N ILE A 130 -3.26 15.43 -14.14
CA ILE A 130 -1.93 14.84 -14.47
C ILE A 130 -1.98 14.07 -15.77
N GLU A 131 -0.90 14.10 -16.56
CA GLU A 131 -0.76 13.20 -17.71
C GLU A 131 -0.81 11.75 -17.20
N ARG A 132 -1.74 10.93 -17.71
CA ARG A 132 -1.95 9.59 -17.13
C ARG A 132 -0.73 8.66 -17.27
N GLY A 133 0.18 8.97 -18.20
CA GLY A 133 1.48 8.30 -18.33
C GLY A 133 2.43 8.55 -17.15
N ASP A 134 2.24 9.64 -16.41
CA ASP A 134 3.03 10.03 -15.23
C ASP A 134 2.43 9.54 -13.90
N VAL A 135 1.35 8.75 -13.95
CA VAL A 135 0.74 8.13 -12.77
C VAL A 135 1.48 6.83 -12.47
N ASP A 136 2.31 6.79 -11.43
CA ASP A 136 3.00 5.60 -10.95
C ASP A 136 2.14 4.81 -9.94
N GLU A 137 1.29 5.49 -9.18
CA GLU A 137 0.39 4.91 -8.18
C GLU A 137 -0.94 5.65 -8.17
N LEU A 138 -2.06 4.92 -8.15
CA LEU A 138 -3.39 5.49 -7.94
C LEU A 138 -4.26 4.50 -7.15
N VAL A 139 -4.43 4.75 -5.86
CA VAL A 139 -5.19 3.88 -4.94
C VAL A 139 -6.29 4.69 -4.29
N MET A 140 -7.48 4.11 -4.18
CA MET A 140 -8.54 4.63 -3.32
C MET A 140 -8.79 3.70 -2.14
N GLU A 141 -9.07 4.27 -0.98
CA GLU A 141 -9.54 3.59 0.22
C GLU A 141 -10.88 4.18 0.63
N PHE A 142 -11.85 3.34 0.96
CA PHE A 142 -13.20 3.79 1.25
C PHE A 142 -13.84 2.98 2.36
N ASP A 143 -14.64 3.66 3.17
CA ASP A 143 -15.62 3.06 4.08
C ASP A 143 -16.90 3.90 4.02
N VAL A 144 -17.92 3.34 3.38
CA VAL A 144 -19.17 4.04 3.06
C VAL A 144 -20.35 3.24 3.60
N ASP A 145 -21.10 3.84 4.51
CA ASP A 145 -22.39 3.33 4.95
C ASP A 145 -23.47 3.70 3.92
N VAL A 146 -23.87 2.74 3.10
CA VAL A 146 -24.93 2.91 2.08
C VAL A 146 -26.27 2.37 2.59
N ASN A 147 -27.18 3.26 3.00
CA ASN A 147 -28.52 2.92 3.48
C ASN A 147 -29.61 3.34 2.48
N ILE A 148 -29.52 2.83 1.25
CA ILE A 148 -30.49 3.13 0.20
C ILE A 148 -31.55 2.04 0.12
N SER A 149 -32.79 2.45 -0.13
CA SER A 149 -33.92 1.53 -0.28
C SER A 149 -34.77 1.88 -1.49
N GLY A 150 -35.23 0.82 -2.18
CA GLY A 150 -36.13 0.92 -3.32
C GLY A 150 -35.42 1.34 -4.60
N GLY A 151 -36.05 1.00 -5.73
CA GLY A 151 -35.62 1.43 -7.07
C GLY A 151 -34.24 0.92 -7.49
N GLU A 152 -33.54 1.76 -8.23
CA GLU A 152 -32.29 1.49 -8.94
C GLU A 152 -31.24 2.48 -8.46
N TRP A 153 -30.04 1.98 -8.11
CA TRP A 153 -28.91 2.80 -7.69
C TRP A 153 -27.58 2.06 -7.86
N ASN A 154 -26.49 2.79 -7.93
CA ASN A 154 -25.12 2.27 -7.81
C ASN A 154 -24.32 3.09 -6.79
N LEU A 155 -23.25 2.52 -6.24
CA LEU A 155 -22.12 3.23 -5.63
C LEU A 155 -20.99 3.11 -6.65
N ALA A 156 -20.58 4.23 -7.22
CA ALA A 156 -19.68 4.28 -8.35
C ALA A 156 -18.62 5.36 -8.17
N GLU A 157 -17.40 4.94 -8.41
CA GLU A 157 -16.26 5.82 -8.63
C GLU A 157 -16.27 6.27 -10.10
N GLU A 158 -15.97 7.54 -10.37
CA GLU A 158 -15.88 8.12 -11.72
C GLU A 158 -14.68 9.05 -11.91
N TRP A 159 -14.04 8.99 -13.09
CA TRP A 159 -13.07 9.97 -13.56
C TRP A 159 -13.11 10.19 -15.07
N TRP A 160 -12.44 11.26 -15.51
CA TRP A 160 -12.39 11.69 -16.91
C TRP A 160 -10.97 11.69 -17.45
N LEU A 161 -10.84 11.36 -18.74
CA LEU A 161 -9.63 11.62 -19.52
C LEU A 161 -9.85 12.76 -20.51
N MET A 162 -8.90 13.69 -20.54
CA MET A 162 -9.02 14.95 -21.26
C MET A 162 -7.93 15.15 -22.31
N ASP A 163 -8.32 15.58 -23.52
CA ASP A 163 -7.39 16.02 -24.58
C ASP A 163 -7.26 17.55 -24.56
N GLY A 164 -6.65 18.04 -23.49
CA GLY A 164 -6.51 19.47 -23.21
C GLY A 164 -6.76 19.81 -21.75
N GLN A 165 -6.49 21.07 -21.41
CA GLN A 165 -6.75 21.59 -20.06
C GLN A 165 -8.25 21.82 -19.84
N PRO A 166 -8.74 21.69 -18.59
CA PRO A 166 -10.13 21.99 -18.23
C PRO A 166 -10.62 23.33 -18.80
N ASP A 167 -11.84 23.33 -19.35
CA ASP A 167 -12.46 24.49 -20.00
C ASP A 167 -13.98 24.49 -19.68
N PRO A 168 -14.48 25.46 -18.90
CA PRO A 168 -15.89 25.53 -18.53
C PRO A 168 -16.87 25.70 -19.71
N GLU A 169 -16.41 26.21 -20.85
CA GLU A 169 -17.25 26.43 -22.03
C GLU A 169 -17.18 25.25 -23.01
N ASN A 170 -16.03 24.59 -23.10
CA ASN A 170 -15.77 23.51 -24.05
C ASN A 170 -14.90 22.43 -23.40
N ALA A 171 -15.49 21.68 -22.47
CA ALA A 171 -14.81 20.60 -21.77
C ALA A 171 -14.10 19.66 -22.75
N PRO A 172 -12.80 19.36 -22.52
CA PRO A 172 -12.01 18.49 -23.39
C PRO A 172 -12.18 17.01 -23.05
N ASP A 173 -13.32 16.61 -22.46
CA ASP A 173 -13.59 15.23 -22.07
C ASP A 173 -13.64 14.32 -23.30
N THR A 174 -12.84 13.25 -23.25
CA THR A 174 -12.77 12.26 -24.34
C THR A 174 -13.22 10.88 -23.88
N HIS A 175 -12.96 10.54 -22.61
CA HIS A 175 -13.37 9.27 -22.02
C HIS A 175 -13.90 9.53 -20.62
N GLU A 176 -15.01 8.86 -20.32
CA GLU A 176 -15.60 8.72 -19.00
C GLU A 176 -15.27 7.31 -18.52
N ILE A 177 -14.69 7.16 -17.34
CA ILE A 177 -14.37 5.87 -16.76
C ILE A 177 -15.09 5.77 -15.43
N MET A 178 -15.76 4.66 -15.22
CA MET A 178 -16.50 4.38 -14.02
C MET A 178 -16.13 3.02 -13.47
N LEU A 179 -15.89 2.93 -12.17
CA LEU A 179 -15.80 1.68 -11.43
C LEU A 179 -17.00 1.55 -10.48
N VAL A 180 -17.90 0.60 -10.77
CA VAL A 180 -19.03 0.29 -9.87
C VAL A 180 -18.56 -0.62 -8.74
N LEU A 181 -18.72 -0.15 -7.50
CA LEU A 181 -18.34 -0.85 -6.27
C LEU A 181 -19.48 -1.67 -5.70
N ASP A 182 -20.70 -1.11 -5.72
CA ASP A 182 -21.93 -1.81 -5.36
C ASP A 182 -23.11 -1.28 -6.17
N SER A 183 -24.19 -2.06 -6.29
CA SER A 183 -25.41 -1.60 -6.96
C SER A 183 -26.62 -2.45 -6.62
N GLU A 184 -27.80 -1.84 -6.68
CA GLU A 184 -29.07 -2.57 -6.59
C GLU A 184 -29.95 -2.27 -7.82
N ASN A 185 -30.44 -3.34 -8.46
CA ASN A 185 -31.30 -3.29 -9.64
C ASN A 185 -30.74 -2.51 -10.85
N HIS A 186 -29.50 -2.03 -10.78
CA HIS A 186 -28.88 -1.18 -11.78
C HIS A 186 -27.92 -1.94 -12.70
N SER A 187 -28.02 -1.68 -14.00
CA SER A 187 -27.20 -2.31 -15.03
C SER A 187 -26.82 -1.30 -16.10
N HIS A 188 -25.51 -1.16 -16.32
CA HIS A 188 -24.93 -0.43 -17.45
C HIS A 188 -24.95 -1.25 -18.77
N GLY A 189 -25.73 -2.32 -18.84
CA GLY A 189 -25.61 -3.37 -19.84
C GLY A 189 -25.07 -4.67 -19.25
N GLY A 190 -24.45 -5.51 -20.08
CA GLY A 190 -23.94 -6.81 -19.65
C GLY A 190 -22.45 -6.92 -19.85
N VAL A 191 -21.81 -7.70 -18.98
CA VAL A 191 -20.36 -7.97 -18.95
C VAL A 191 -19.79 -8.20 -20.35
N ILE A 192 -18.75 -7.45 -20.69
CA ILE A 192 -17.94 -7.68 -21.89
C ILE A 192 -16.91 -8.77 -21.59
N GLU A 193 -16.20 -8.66 -20.47
CA GLU A 193 -15.19 -9.62 -20.03
C GLU A 193 -15.08 -9.67 -18.51
N HIS A 194 -15.02 -10.88 -17.97
CA HIS A 194 -14.82 -11.11 -16.54
C HIS A 194 -13.33 -11.14 -16.18
N ASP A 195 -13.01 -10.74 -14.95
CA ASP A 195 -11.69 -10.87 -14.33
C ASP A 195 -10.57 -10.32 -15.25
N VAL A 196 -10.76 -9.11 -15.79
CA VAL A 196 -9.79 -8.52 -16.72
C VAL A 196 -8.44 -8.26 -16.07
N PHE A 197 -8.43 -8.06 -14.76
CA PHE A 197 -7.24 -8.10 -13.89
C PHE A 197 -7.67 -8.30 -12.43
N THR A 198 -6.69 -8.62 -11.59
CA THR A 198 -6.81 -8.57 -10.13
C THR A 198 -5.84 -7.52 -9.62
N ASP A 199 -6.33 -6.59 -8.82
CA ASP A 199 -5.50 -5.52 -8.28
C ASP A 199 -4.57 -6.00 -7.15
N GLN A 200 -3.70 -5.12 -6.65
CA GLN A 200 -2.74 -5.49 -5.60
C GLN A 200 -3.38 -5.85 -4.25
N PHE A 201 -4.65 -5.51 -4.04
CA PHE A 201 -5.41 -5.82 -2.83
C PHE A 201 -6.26 -7.09 -2.97
N GLY A 202 -6.21 -7.73 -4.14
CA GLY A 202 -6.92 -8.98 -4.42
C GLY A 202 -8.33 -8.79 -4.98
N ASN A 203 -8.72 -7.57 -5.34
CA ASN A 203 -10.01 -7.32 -5.98
C ASN A 203 -9.98 -7.78 -7.43
N SER A 204 -10.94 -8.62 -7.84
CA SER A 204 -11.13 -8.95 -9.24
C SER A 204 -12.03 -7.92 -9.91
N ILE A 205 -11.60 -7.38 -11.05
CA ILE A 205 -12.32 -6.35 -11.80
C ILE A 205 -12.83 -6.90 -13.13
N ASP A 206 -14.11 -6.67 -13.41
CA ASP A 206 -14.76 -6.98 -14.68
C ASP A 206 -14.76 -5.76 -15.59
N TYR A 207 -14.50 -5.95 -16.89
CA TYR A 207 -14.82 -4.95 -17.90
C TYR A 207 -16.26 -5.15 -18.36
N TRP A 208 -17.11 -4.22 -17.96
CA TRP A 208 -18.54 -4.47 -17.94
C TRP A 208 -19.25 -4.00 -19.20
N ALA A 209 -19.15 -2.73 -19.56
CA ALA A 209 -19.91 -2.18 -20.68
C ALA A 209 -19.25 -0.96 -21.31
N ARG A 210 -19.73 -0.65 -22.53
CA ARG A 210 -19.49 0.63 -23.22
C ARG A 210 -20.83 1.25 -23.64
N PRO A 211 -21.62 1.78 -22.70
CA PRO A 211 -22.85 2.48 -23.05
C PRO A 211 -22.54 3.84 -23.70
N GLY A 212 -23.57 4.56 -24.14
CA GLY A 212 -23.43 6.01 -24.27
C GLY A 212 -23.60 6.62 -22.88
N GLY A 213 -22.68 7.50 -22.48
CA GLY A 213 -22.71 8.20 -21.20
C GLY A 213 -23.60 9.45 -21.20
N GLY A 214 -23.41 10.30 -20.20
CA GLY A 214 -24.08 11.60 -20.10
C GLY A 214 -23.52 12.67 -21.06
N THR A 215 -22.30 12.46 -21.57
CA THR A 215 -21.59 13.36 -22.50
C THR A 215 -21.32 12.69 -23.86
N ASP A 216 -20.57 13.37 -24.73
CA ASP A 216 -20.10 12.81 -26.00
C ASP A 216 -18.82 11.95 -25.84
N ALA A 217 -18.30 11.79 -24.62
CA ALA A 217 -17.13 10.97 -24.32
C ALA A 217 -17.39 9.47 -24.51
N ASP A 218 -16.32 8.73 -24.84
CA ASP A 218 -16.34 7.28 -24.84
C ASP A 218 -16.46 6.78 -23.39
N PHE A 219 -17.58 6.12 -23.07
CA PHE A 219 -17.86 5.67 -21.70
C PHE A 219 -17.39 4.22 -21.48
N HIS A 220 -16.64 4.00 -20.40
CA HIS A 220 -16.06 2.72 -20.00
C HIS A 220 -16.49 2.35 -18.59
N VAL A 221 -17.20 1.23 -18.46
CA VAL A 221 -17.68 0.76 -17.15
C VAL A 221 -16.90 -0.48 -16.74
N PHE A 222 -16.31 -0.40 -15.55
CA PHE A 222 -15.70 -1.50 -14.80
C PHE A 222 -16.56 -1.80 -13.57
N ARG A 223 -16.46 -3.02 -13.03
CA ARG A 223 -17.13 -3.39 -11.77
C ARG A 223 -16.23 -4.27 -10.92
N LEU A 224 -16.32 -4.13 -9.59
CA LEU A 224 -15.85 -5.19 -8.69
C LEU A 224 -16.67 -6.46 -8.95
N ALA A 225 -15.98 -7.59 -9.13
CA ALA A 225 -16.63 -8.89 -9.29
C ALA A 225 -17.36 -9.29 -7.99
N GLU A 226 -16.81 -8.90 -6.83
CA GLU A 226 -17.43 -9.00 -5.52
C GLU A 226 -17.78 -7.59 -5.02
N PRO A 227 -19.07 -7.20 -4.97
CA PRO A 227 -19.46 -5.88 -4.52
C PRO A 227 -19.02 -5.57 -3.09
N SER A 228 -18.61 -4.33 -2.85
CA SER A 228 -18.19 -3.87 -1.53
C SER A 228 -18.49 -2.38 -1.34
N THR A 229 -18.73 -1.99 -0.09
CA THR A 229 -18.83 -0.59 0.35
C THR A 229 -17.66 -0.18 1.25
N THR A 230 -16.68 -1.06 1.44
CA THR A 230 -15.45 -0.80 2.18
C THR A 230 -14.25 -1.52 1.57
N GLY A 231 -13.06 -0.94 1.69
CA GLY A 231 -11.80 -1.57 1.29
C GLY A 231 -10.90 -0.63 0.52
N ARG A 232 -9.92 -1.21 -0.19
CA ARG A 232 -8.96 -0.50 -1.04
C ARG A 232 -9.06 -1.03 -2.45
N VAL A 233 -8.93 -0.16 -3.45
CA VAL A 233 -8.83 -0.55 -4.86
C VAL A 233 -7.64 0.18 -5.49
N ASP A 234 -6.79 -0.56 -6.19
CA ASP A 234 -5.77 0.01 -7.05
C ASP A 234 -6.34 0.23 -8.45
N LEU A 235 -6.39 1.50 -8.85
CA LEU A 235 -7.00 1.98 -10.08
C LEU A 235 -5.98 2.06 -11.23
N LYS A 236 -4.67 1.96 -10.95
CA LYS A 236 -3.62 2.00 -11.96
C LYS A 236 -3.81 0.93 -13.05
N PRO A 237 -4.18 -0.34 -12.73
CA PRO A 237 -4.47 -1.34 -13.76
C PRO A 237 -5.61 -0.97 -14.72
N ILE A 238 -6.57 -0.13 -14.30
CA ILE A 238 -7.62 0.39 -15.20
C ILE A 238 -6.99 1.37 -16.21
N LEU A 239 -6.09 2.26 -15.77
CA LEU A 239 -5.39 3.18 -16.67
C LEU A 239 -4.54 2.41 -17.70
N GLU A 240 -3.88 1.35 -17.28
CA GLU A 240 -3.10 0.46 -18.17
C GLU A 240 -3.99 -0.28 -19.15
N PHE A 241 -5.13 -0.80 -18.69
CA PHE A 241 -6.14 -1.42 -19.56
C PHE A 241 -6.58 -0.47 -20.69
N MET A 242 -6.73 0.82 -20.38
CA MET A 242 -7.11 1.83 -21.39
C MET A 242 -6.03 2.00 -22.46
N THR A 243 -4.74 1.99 -22.11
CA THR A 243 -3.65 1.94 -23.11
C THR A 243 -3.71 0.65 -23.91
N ASP A 244 -3.61 -0.48 -23.23
CA ASP A 244 -3.28 -1.77 -23.84
C ASP A 244 -4.41 -2.35 -24.67
N ARG A 245 -5.65 -2.09 -24.24
CA ARG A 245 -6.84 -2.75 -24.78
C ARG A 245 -7.78 -1.81 -25.50
N GLN A 246 -7.81 -0.54 -25.11
CA GLN A 246 -8.65 0.47 -25.78
C GLN A 246 -7.84 1.38 -26.72
N GLY A 247 -6.51 1.37 -26.63
CA GLY A 247 -5.64 2.19 -27.49
C GLY A 247 -5.70 3.68 -27.17
N VAL A 248 -6.05 4.02 -25.93
CA VAL A 248 -6.15 5.40 -25.44
C VAL A 248 -4.74 5.96 -25.25
N SER A 249 -4.51 7.25 -25.55
CA SER A 249 -3.18 7.87 -25.45
C SER A 249 -2.77 8.12 -24.00
N GLU A 250 -1.50 7.89 -23.64
CA GLU A 250 -0.94 8.18 -22.30
C GLU A 250 -0.76 9.66 -22.01
N ASP A 251 -0.76 10.48 -23.08
CA ASP A 251 -0.65 11.94 -22.99
C ASP A 251 -1.96 12.62 -22.54
N LEU A 252 -3.07 11.86 -22.40
CA LEU A 252 -4.33 12.42 -21.91
C LEU A 252 -4.22 12.75 -20.42
N LEU A 253 -4.85 13.86 -20.02
CA LEU A 253 -4.90 14.27 -18.63
C LEU A 253 -5.98 13.48 -17.88
N LEU A 254 -5.63 12.94 -16.72
CA LEU A 254 -6.54 12.39 -15.73
C LEU A 254 -7.10 13.52 -14.86
N SER A 255 -8.42 13.61 -14.74
CA SER A 255 -9.10 14.70 -14.02
C SER A 255 -8.89 14.68 -12.51
N GLY A 256 -8.86 13.50 -11.90
CA GLY A 256 -9.08 13.35 -10.45
C GLY A 256 -9.98 12.15 -10.20
N ILE A 257 -10.52 12.01 -8.99
CA ILE A 257 -11.37 10.89 -8.58
C ILE A 257 -12.67 11.43 -7.98
N GLU A 258 -13.79 10.88 -8.41
CA GLU A 258 -15.12 11.10 -7.83
C GLU A 258 -15.63 9.80 -7.22
N LEU A 259 -16.34 9.87 -6.09
CA LEU A 259 -17.06 8.72 -5.53
C LEU A 259 -18.45 9.15 -5.07
N GLY A 260 -19.48 8.51 -5.61
CA GLY A 260 -20.86 8.89 -5.38
C GLY A 260 -21.85 7.76 -5.64
N ASN A 261 -23.12 8.10 -5.53
CA ASN A 261 -24.20 7.20 -5.90
C ASN A 261 -24.99 7.76 -7.07
N GLU A 262 -24.99 7.09 -8.22
CA GLU A 262 -26.05 7.36 -9.19
C GLU A 262 -27.33 6.72 -8.68
N TYR A 263 -28.41 7.49 -8.62
CA TYR A 263 -29.70 6.97 -8.20
C TYR A 263 -30.83 7.48 -9.09
N TRP A 264 -31.89 6.67 -9.19
CA TRP A 264 -33.07 6.94 -10.02
C TRP A 264 -34.34 7.12 -9.18
N ALA A 265 -35.39 7.67 -9.79
CA ALA A 265 -36.67 7.88 -9.11
C ALA A 265 -37.23 6.61 -8.44
N GLY A 266 -37.76 6.77 -7.22
CA GLY A 266 -38.28 5.67 -6.41
C GLY A 266 -37.29 5.08 -5.40
N THR A 267 -36.05 5.60 -5.37
CA THR A 267 -35.07 5.36 -4.31
C THR A 267 -35.21 6.41 -3.20
N GLN A 268 -34.80 6.05 -1.99
CA GLN A 268 -34.60 6.97 -0.88
C GLN A 268 -33.60 6.36 0.09
N GLY A 269 -32.82 7.21 0.75
CA GLY A 269 -31.82 6.72 1.69
C GLY A 269 -30.92 7.80 2.21
N ASP A 270 -29.91 7.34 2.95
CA ASP A 270 -28.79 8.12 3.42
C ASP A 270 -27.48 7.37 3.10
N VAL A 271 -26.44 8.13 2.84
CA VAL A 271 -25.09 7.65 2.56
C VAL A 271 -24.14 8.44 3.43
N THR A 272 -23.25 7.74 4.14
CA THR A 272 -22.24 8.35 5.02
C THR A 272 -20.86 7.85 4.61
N TYR A 273 -19.93 8.77 4.38
CA TYR A 273 -18.51 8.49 4.19
C TYR A 273 -17.85 8.56 5.57
N ASN A 274 -17.44 7.40 6.09
CA ASN A 274 -16.60 7.29 7.28
C ASN A 274 -15.13 7.48 6.91
N GLN A 275 -14.75 7.01 5.70
CA GLN A 275 -13.44 7.20 5.10
C GLN A 275 -13.56 7.29 3.58
N PHE A 276 -12.83 8.23 2.98
CA PHE A 276 -12.52 8.22 1.56
C PHE A 276 -11.16 8.88 1.33
N ASP A 277 -10.15 8.05 1.08
CA ASP A 277 -8.78 8.47 0.90
C ASP A 277 -8.32 8.14 -0.51
N VAL A 278 -7.48 9.00 -1.09
CA VAL A 278 -6.89 8.81 -2.41
C VAL A 278 -5.39 9.00 -2.31
N THR A 279 -4.65 7.98 -2.73
CA THR A 279 -3.19 8.04 -2.86
C THR A 279 -2.82 8.15 -4.34
N ILE A 280 -2.06 9.18 -4.69
CA ILE A 280 -1.53 9.44 -6.02
C ILE A 280 -0.03 9.68 -5.92
N ASN A 281 0.76 8.84 -6.59
CA ASN A 281 2.23 8.92 -6.63
C ASN A 281 2.88 9.13 -5.25
N GLY A 282 2.47 8.34 -4.25
CA GLY A 282 2.97 8.40 -2.88
C GLY A 282 2.39 9.51 -2.00
N THR A 283 1.50 10.37 -2.51
CA THR A 283 0.80 11.40 -1.72
C THR A 283 -0.62 10.97 -1.44
N THR A 284 -0.99 10.89 -0.15
CA THR A 284 -2.34 10.50 0.30
C THR A 284 -3.12 11.70 0.80
N TYR A 285 -4.31 11.88 0.24
CA TYR A 285 -5.35 12.81 0.70
C TYR A 285 -6.41 12.02 1.45
N THR A 286 -6.83 12.51 2.62
CA THR A 286 -7.76 11.77 3.49
C THR A 286 -9.04 12.54 3.79
N SER A 287 -10.16 11.83 3.92
CA SER A 287 -11.44 12.43 4.29
C SER A 287 -12.32 11.46 5.08
N GLY A 288 -13.28 12.01 5.84
CA GLY A 288 -14.17 11.25 6.71
C GLY A 288 -13.78 11.32 8.19
N SER A 289 -14.57 10.67 9.04
CA SER A 289 -14.33 10.65 10.49
C SER A 289 -13.14 9.77 10.90
N ASP A 290 -12.78 8.80 10.05
CA ASP A 290 -11.61 7.96 10.23
C ASP A 290 -10.36 8.51 9.53
N ALA A 291 -10.43 9.72 8.96
CA ALA A 291 -9.29 10.45 8.40
C ALA A 291 -8.21 10.66 9.48
N GLY A 292 -7.21 9.77 9.52
CA GLY A 292 -6.15 9.74 10.52
C GLY A 292 -6.38 8.82 11.73
N SER A 293 -7.40 7.95 11.72
CA SER A 293 -7.64 6.91 12.73
C SER A 293 -7.31 5.50 12.20
N GLY A 294 -6.13 5.31 11.62
CA GLY A 294 -5.50 3.99 11.49
C GLY A 294 -6.14 3.01 10.48
N GLY A 295 -6.44 3.45 9.26
CA GLY A 295 -6.36 2.55 8.09
C GLY A 295 -4.93 2.02 7.93
N PRO A 296 -4.69 0.91 7.18
CA PRO A 296 -3.36 0.35 7.02
C PRO A 296 -2.48 1.37 6.30
N THR A 297 -1.75 2.18 7.07
CA THR A 297 -0.69 3.00 6.54
C THR A 297 0.36 2.03 6.01
N THR A 298 0.73 2.14 4.73
CA THR A 298 1.99 1.56 4.28
C THR A 298 3.03 2.08 5.28
N PRO A 299 3.65 1.20 6.08
CA PRO A 299 4.50 1.65 7.17
C PRO A 299 5.66 2.46 6.57
N THR A 300 6.17 3.45 7.28
CA THR A 300 7.37 4.17 6.80
C THR A 300 8.54 3.19 6.73
N ALA A 301 9.44 3.34 5.74
CA ALA A 301 10.65 2.52 5.71
C ALA A 301 11.46 2.69 7.01
N PRO A 302 12.09 1.63 7.55
CA PRO A 302 12.92 1.73 8.74
C PRO A 302 14.03 2.78 8.58
N ALA A 303 14.17 3.68 9.55
CA ALA A 303 15.28 4.61 9.63
C ALA A 303 16.50 3.95 10.30
N ASP A 304 17.68 4.54 10.09
CA ASP A 304 18.93 4.25 10.78
C ASP A 304 19.23 2.75 10.96
N GLN A 305 19.89 2.14 9.97
CA GLN A 305 20.36 0.76 10.06
C GLN A 305 21.77 0.69 10.64
N TRP A 306 22.04 -0.28 11.51
CA TRP A 306 23.37 -0.51 12.07
C TRP A 306 23.69 -2.00 12.17
N THR A 307 24.97 -2.33 12.13
CA THR A 307 25.46 -3.70 12.36
C THR A 307 25.74 -3.91 13.85
N ASN A 308 25.15 -4.95 14.45
CA ASN A 308 25.44 -5.35 15.83
C ASN A 308 26.68 -6.24 15.91
N GLU A 309 26.74 -7.25 15.04
CA GLU A 309 27.84 -8.21 14.96
C GLU A 309 28.04 -8.61 13.49
N VAL A 310 29.30 -8.74 13.09
CA VAL A 310 29.70 -9.28 11.79
C VAL A 310 30.71 -10.37 12.10
N THR A 311 30.61 -11.49 11.39
CA THR A 311 31.61 -12.56 11.38
C THR A 311 31.92 -12.91 9.93
N GLU A 312 32.79 -13.88 9.72
CA GLU A 312 33.09 -14.45 8.41
C GLU A 312 31.87 -15.02 7.67
N THR A 313 30.89 -15.52 8.43
CA THR A 313 29.78 -16.31 7.88
C THR A 313 28.41 -15.84 8.34
N SER A 314 28.35 -14.72 9.08
CA SER A 314 27.09 -14.14 9.56
C SER A 314 27.15 -12.62 9.70
N ILE A 315 26.00 -11.98 9.52
CA ILE A 315 25.78 -10.56 9.81
C ILE A 315 24.53 -10.42 10.66
N GLU A 316 24.64 -9.74 11.81
CA GLU A 316 23.51 -9.28 12.61
C GLU A 316 23.28 -7.79 12.36
N ILE A 317 22.11 -7.47 11.81
CA ILE A 317 21.66 -6.10 11.51
C ILE A 317 20.56 -5.68 12.48
N GLY A 318 20.57 -4.42 12.88
CA GLY A 318 19.52 -3.76 13.65
C GLY A 318 19.04 -2.49 12.96
N TRP A 319 17.81 -2.09 13.28
CA TRP A 319 17.17 -0.89 12.74
C TRP A 319 16.21 -0.28 13.77
N ASP A 320 15.84 0.98 13.56
CA ASP A 320 14.85 1.63 14.41
C ASP A 320 13.45 1.05 14.19
N SER A 321 12.68 0.91 15.28
CA SER A 321 11.29 0.45 15.19
C SER A 321 10.43 1.46 14.41
N VAL A 322 9.65 0.96 13.46
CA VAL A 322 8.64 1.72 12.74
C VAL A 322 7.31 1.68 13.50
N ALA A 323 6.65 2.83 13.61
CA ALA A 323 5.33 2.90 14.22
C ALA A 323 4.33 2.05 13.43
N GLU A 324 3.45 1.33 14.12
CA GLU A 324 2.40 0.49 13.52
C GLU A 324 2.90 -0.75 12.76
N ALA A 325 4.21 -0.97 12.65
CA ALA A 325 4.76 -2.19 12.06
C ALA A 325 4.55 -3.40 12.99
N ASP A 326 3.91 -4.44 12.44
CA ASP A 326 3.71 -5.74 13.10
C ASP A 326 4.86 -6.72 12.80
N ALA A 327 5.57 -6.51 11.68
CA ALA A 327 6.70 -7.31 11.23
C ALA A 327 7.68 -6.52 10.34
N TYR A 328 8.79 -7.15 9.96
CA TYR A 328 9.81 -6.65 9.05
C TYR A 328 10.27 -7.76 8.12
N ARG A 329 10.42 -7.46 6.83
CA ARG A 329 10.98 -8.35 5.81
C ARG A 329 12.43 -8.02 5.55
N ILE A 330 13.28 -9.04 5.59
CA ILE A 330 14.74 -8.94 5.43
C ILE A 330 15.14 -9.58 4.11
N TYR A 331 15.88 -8.83 3.32
CA TYR A 331 16.34 -9.23 2.01
C TYR A 331 17.87 -9.32 1.97
N LEU A 332 18.41 -10.33 1.29
CA LEU A 332 19.83 -10.46 0.98
C LEU A 332 19.99 -10.42 -0.54
N ASP A 333 20.75 -9.44 -1.04
CA ASP A 333 20.96 -9.18 -2.47
C ASP A 333 19.64 -9.16 -3.27
N GLY A 334 18.61 -8.52 -2.69
CA GLY A 334 17.27 -8.37 -3.26
C GLY A 334 16.34 -9.59 -3.11
N THR A 335 16.79 -10.70 -2.50
CA THR A 335 15.96 -11.89 -2.26
C THR A 335 15.45 -11.91 -0.82
N LEU A 336 14.15 -12.16 -0.62
CA LEU A 336 13.56 -12.26 0.72
C LEU A 336 14.12 -13.49 1.46
N GLU A 337 14.81 -13.27 2.57
CA GLU A 337 15.39 -14.31 3.42
C GLU A 337 14.49 -14.66 4.61
N GLU A 338 13.95 -13.65 5.30
CA GLU A 338 13.16 -13.85 6.52
C GLU A 338 12.12 -12.73 6.73
N GLU A 339 11.08 -13.04 7.52
CA GLU A 339 10.17 -12.07 8.11
C GLU A 339 10.19 -12.22 9.66
N THR A 340 10.41 -11.12 10.38
CA THR A 340 10.56 -11.10 11.85
C THR A 340 9.77 -9.96 12.48
N SER A 341 9.28 -10.14 13.71
CA SER A 341 8.67 -9.06 14.51
C SER A 341 9.66 -8.32 15.41
N SER A 342 10.93 -8.73 15.41
CA SER A 342 12.00 -8.05 16.12
C SER A 342 12.60 -6.95 15.25
N THR A 343 13.27 -5.97 15.86
CA THR A 343 14.02 -4.93 15.14
C THR A 343 15.49 -5.29 14.90
N THR A 344 15.78 -6.59 14.90
CA THR A 344 17.09 -7.17 14.58
C THR A 344 16.89 -8.48 13.82
N ALA A 345 17.86 -8.83 12.97
CA ALA A 345 17.92 -10.09 12.25
C ALA A 345 19.36 -10.57 12.09
N THR A 346 19.57 -11.89 12.11
CA THR A 346 20.88 -12.51 11.88
C THR A 346 20.86 -13.35 10.62
N ILE A 347 21.60 -12.93 9.61
CA ILE A 347 21.79 -13.65 8.35
C ILE A 347 23.01 -14.56 8.52
N THR A 348 22.90 -15.84 8.16
CA THR A 348 23.97 -16.84 8.32
C THR A 348 24.25 -17.60 7.03
N GLY A 349 25.35 -18.36 6.98
CA GLY A 349 25.73 -19.13 5.79
C GLY A 349 26.38 -18.28 4.70
N LEU A 350 26.92 -17.12 5.08
CA LEU A 350 27.61 -16.20 4.19
C LEU A 350 29.05 -16.68 3.91
N SER A 351 29.62 -16.21 2.81
CA SER A 351 31.04 -16.40 2.49
C SER A 351 31.91 -15.32 3.15
N PRO A 352 33.13 -15.66 3.63
CA PRO A 352 34.06 -14.67 4.18
C PRO A 352 34.55 -13.66 3.13
N ASP A 353 35.00 -12.49 3.57
CA ASP A 353 35.50 -11.38 2.74
C ASP A 353 34.57 -11.04 1.56
N THR A 354 33.25 -11.08 1.79
CA THR A 354 32.24 -10.90 0.74
C THR A 354 31.29 -9.77 1.10
N SER A 355 31.01 -8.92 0.11
CA SER A 355 30.07 -7.81 0.23
C SER A 355 28.65 -8.29 -0.05
N TYR A 356 27.71 -7.95 0.83
CA TYR A 356 26.28 -8.23 0.69
C TYR A 356 25.46 -6.96 0.82
N GLU A 357 24.40 -6.86 0.02
CA GLU A 357 23.36 -5.84 0.19
C GLU A 357 22.23 -6.40 1.05
N ILE A 358 21.97 -5.77 2.19
CA ILE A 358 20.89 -6.13 3.11
C ILE A 358 19.77 -5.12 2.94
N GLY A 359 18.59 -5.60 2.54
CA GLY A 359 17.36 -4.80 2.43
C GLY A 359 16.43 -5.04 3.62
N ILE A 360 15.73 -4.00 4.08
CA ILE A 360 14.76 -4.08 5.17
C ILE A 360 13.49 -3.33 4.75
N ALA A 361 12.32 -3.95 4.91
CA ALA A 361 11.03 -3.29 4.78
C ALA A 361 10.19 -3.54 6.04
N ALA A 362 9.52 -2.50 6.55
CA ALA A 362 8.53 -2.65 7.60
C ALA A 362 7.24 -3.23 7.01
N VAL A 363 6.49 -3.99 7.80
CA VAL A 363 5.20 -4.57 7.42
C VAL A 363 4.16 -4.22 8.47
N ALA A 364 3.05 -3.61 8.05
CA ALA A 364 1.92 -3.27 8.90
C ALA A 364 0.64 -3.72 8.21
N ASN A 365 -0.22 -4.46 8.90
CA ASN A 365 -1.52 -4.91 8.38
C ASN A 365 -1.49 -5.63 7.00
N GLY A 366 -0.35 -6.18 6.59
CA GLY A 366 -0.17 -6.88 5.31
C GLY A 366 0.56 -6.09 4.23
N ASP A 367 0.67 -4.77 4.37
CA ASP A 367 1.41 -3.89 3.46
C ASP A 367 2.85 -3.72 3.89
N ALA A 368 3.76 -3.58 2.91
CA ALA A 368 5.18 -3.39 3.15
C ALA A 368 5.63 -1.98 2.73
N SER A 369 6.53 -1.38 3.51
CA SER A 369 7.22 -0.15 3.15
C SER A 369 8.12 -0.34 1.93
N ASP A 370 8.64 0.78 1.40
CA ASP A 370 9.85 0.74 0.57
C ASP A 370 10.99 -0.02 1.27
N VAL A 371 11.82 -0.70 0.47
CA VAL A 371 13.02 -1.39 0.96
C VAL A 371 14.15 -0.39 1.11
N VAL A 372 14.66 -0.24 2.32
CA VAL A 372 15.91 0.48 2.57
C VAL A 372 17.07 -0.50 2.57
N THR A 373 18.16 -0.16 1.89
CA THR A 373 19.32 -1.05 1.77
C THR A 373 20.56 -0.50 2.46
N THR A 374 21.39 -1.42 2.95
CA THR A 374 22.74 -1.13 3.46
C THR A 374 23.70 -2.21 2.98
N THR A 375 24.92 -1.82 2.64
CA THR A 375 25.97 -2.76 2.21
C THR A 375 26.87 -3.09 3.38
N VAL A 376 27.04 -4.38 3.65
CA VAL A 376 27.89 -4.88 4.74
C VAL A 376 28.84 -5.93 4.18
N ASN A 377 30.11 -5.87 4.56
CA ASN A 377 31.09 -6.89 4.23
C ASN A 377 31.20 -7.85 5.41
N THR A 378 31.17 -9.16 5.15
CA THR A 378 31.59 -10.16 6.15
C THR A 378 33.05 -9.97 6.50
N ASP A 379 33.44 -10.41 7.69
CA ASP A 379 34.85 -10.44 8.03
C ASP A 379 35.60 -11.33 7.05
N ALA A 380 36.86 -11.00 6.79
CA ALA A 380 37.75 -11.96 6.17
C ALA A 380 37.83 -13.19 7.08
N GLY A 381 37.93 -14.38 6.47
CA GLY A 381 38.16 -15.63 7.19
C GLY A 381 39.23 -15.42 8.27
N ASP A 382 39.03 -15.94 9.49
CA ASP A 382 39.94 -15.80 10.61
C ASP A 382 41.34 -16.10 10.11
N ASP A 383 42.14 -15.03 10.04
CA ASP A 383 43.26 -14.97 10.96
C ASP A 383 43.62 -13.50 11.25
N PRO A 384 43.02 -12.91 12.31
CA PRO A 384 43.25 -11.51 12.63
C PRO A 384 44.59 -11.22 13.35
N ASP A 385 45.47 -12.20 13.63
CA ASP A 385 46.77 -11.96 14.30
C ASP A 385 47.99 -12.63 13.63
N GLY A 386 47.82 -13.33 12.51
CA GLY A 386 48.85 -14.22 11.95
C GLY A 386 48.87 -15.58 12.66
N PRO A 387 49.72 -16.52 12.25
CA PRO A 387 49.64 -17.91 12.68
C PRO A 387 49.66 -18.06 14.21
N PRO A 388 49.07 -19.12 14.78
CA PRO A 388 49.11 -19.34 16.22
C PRO A 388 50.53 -19.26 16.81
N SER A 389 50.64 -18.70 18.01
CA SER A 389 51.92 -18.59 18.71
C SER A 389 52.51 -19.97 19.04
N ILE A 390 53.79 -20.16 18.72
CA ILE A 390 54.57 -21.36 19.04
C ILE A 390 55.32 -21.10 20.35
N ASP A 391 55.02 -21.90 21.39
CA ASP A 391 55.60 -21.76 22.73
C ASP A 391 55.52 -20.32 23.30
N GLY A 392 54.43 -19.60 22.99
CA GLY A 392 54.18 -18.23 23.44
C GLY A 392 54.90 -17.15 22.63
N THR A 393 55.47 -17.50 21.48
CA THR A 393 56.06 -16.57 20.52
C THR A 393 55.20 -16.53 19.26
N GLN A 394 54.80 -15.33 18.82
CA GLN A 394 54.11 -15.14 17.56
C GLN A 394 55.12 -15.17 16.41
N PRO A 395 55.04 -16.13 15.47
CA PRO A 395 55.90 -16.13 14.28
C PRO A 395 55.64 -14.87 13.46
N ALA A 396 56.67 -14.37 12.76
CA ALA A 396 56.58 -13.15 11.98
C ALA A 396 57.04 -13.33 10.53
N ASP A 397 56.36 -12.66 9.60
CA ASP A 397 56.83 -12.47 8.23
C ASP A 397 57.80 -11.26 8.18
N THR A 398 59.09 -11.55 8.06
CA THR A 398 60.13 -10.51 7.93
C THR A 398 60.42 -10.13 6.47
N THR A 399 59.86 -10.87 5.51
CA THR A 399 60.09 -10.71 4.07
C THR A 399 58.97 -9.96 3.34
N GLY A 400 57.78 -9.90 3.93
CA GLY A 400 56.59 -9.28 3.38
C GLY A 400 55.96 -10.07 2.23
N ASP A 401 56.26 -11.37 2.14
CA ASP A 401 55.75 -12.28 1.11
C ASP A 401 54.58 -13.15 1.58
N GLY A 402 54.14 -12.97 2.83
CA GLY A 402 53.03 -13.69 3.46
C GLY A 402 53.46 -14.96 4.22
N LEU A 403 54.71 -15.42 4.03
CA LEU A 403 55.24 -16.59 4.72
C LEU A 403 56.02 -16.18 5.98
N HIS A 404 55.72 -16.84 7.10
CA HIS A 404 56.26 -16.47 8.40
C HIS A 404 57.58 -17.20 8.64
N ASN A 405 58.69 -16.47 8.56
CA ASN A 405 60.04 -16.99 8.56
C ASN A 405 60.84 -16.71 9.86
N ASP A 406 60.31 -15.89 10.76
CA ASP A 406 60.88 -15.63 12.09
C ASP A 406 60.04 -16.31 13.19
N PHE A 407 60.39 -17.56 13.49
CA PHE A 407 59.71 -18.40 14.47
C PHE A 407 60.07 -18.02 15.92
N THR A 408 61.14 -17.24 16.11
CA THR A 408 61.63 -16.81 17.42
C THR A 408 61.21 -15.40 17.82
N GLY A 409 60.56 -14.65 16.92
CA GLY A 409 60.16 -13.25 17.14
C GLY A 409 61.37 -12.32 17.31
N SER A 410 62.52 -12.68 16.73
CA SER A 410 63.78 -11.94 16.87
C SER A 410 63.90 -10.75 15.93
N GLY A 411 63.02 -10.67 14.93
CA GLY A 411 63.03 -9.72 13.82
C GLY A 411 64.03 -10.08 12.72
N GLN A 412 64.61 -11.28 12.74
CA GLN A 412 65.56 -11.78 11.74
C GLN A 412 65.35 -13.28 11.49
N THR A 413 65.41 -13.70 10.23
CA THR A 413 65.47 -15.12 9.86
C THR A 413 66.87 -15.67 10.10
N THR A 414 67.01 -16.68 10.95
CA THR A 414 68.30 -17.29 11.28
C THR A 414 68.22 -18.82 11.27
N THR A 415 69.38 -19.49 11.40
CA THR A 415 69.41 -20.95 11.62
C THR A 415 68.69 -21.41 12.89
N THR A 416 68.43 -20.50 13.85
CA THR A 416 67.66 -20.84 15.05
C THR A 416 66.18 -21.01 14.71
N ASP A 417 65.63 -20.16 13.84
CA ASP A 417 64.24 -20.23 13.37
C ASP A 417 64.00 -21.53 12.60
N VAL A 418 64.96 -21.95 11.75
CA VAL A 418 64.92 -23.25 11.06
C VAL A 418 64.80 -24.42 12.05
N ASN A 419 65.52 -24.37 13.17
CA ASN A 419 65.43 -25.43 14.18
C ASN A 419 64.08 -25.41 14.90
N VAL A 420 63.55 -24.23 15.23
CA VAL A 420 62.23 -24.09 15.86
C VAL A 420 61.13 -24.59 14.92
N PHE A 421 61.23 -24.26 13.63
CA PHE A 421 60.31 -24.77 12.61
C PHE A 421 60.39 -26.30 12.49
N PHE A 422 61.60 -26.86 12.43
CA PHE A 422 61.80 -28.31 12.39
C PHE A 422 61.22 -29.03 13.62
N GLU A 423 61.39 -28.45 14.81
CA GLU A 423 60.87 -29.02 16.07
C GLU A 423 59.34 -28.97 16.15
N ASN A 424 58.70 -28.05 15.42
CA ASN A 424 57.26 -27.80 15.44
C ASN A 424 56.54 -28.15 14.13
N VAL A 425 57.22 -28.77 13.16
CA VAL A 425 56.63 -29.06 11.82
C VAL A 425 55.36 -29.93 11.90
N ASP A 426 55.27 -30.79 12.90
CA ASP A 426 54.10 -31.66 13.16
C ASP A 426 53.13 -31.07 14.21
N ASN A 427 53.41 -29.87 14.74
CA ASN A 427 52.53 -29.19 15.70
C ASN A 427 51.27 -28.69 14.97
N PRO A 428 50.03 -28.96 15.42
CA PRO A 428 48.81 -28.44 14.77
C PRO A 428 48.80 -26.91 14.58
N ASP A 429 49.43 -26.18 15.50
CA ASP A 429 49.58 -24.71 15.42
C ASP A 429 50.47 -24.25 14.24
N VAL A 430 51.12 -25.19 13.55
CA VAL A 430 51.96 -25.01 12.36
C VAL A 430 51.42 -25.81 11.18
N ALA A 431 51.20 -27.12 11.38
CA ALA A 431 50.82 -28.07 10.34
C ALA A 431 49.45 -27.78 9.69
N ASP A 432 48.51 -27.23 10.45
CA ASP A 432 47.17 -26.90 9.96
C ASP A 432 47.10 -25.52 9.27
N TYR A 433 48.23 -24.81 9.17
CA TYR A 433 48.33 -23.44 8.64
C TYR A 433 49.30 -23.31 7.46
N PRO A 434 49.12 -24.08 6.36
CA PRO A 434 50.01 -24.04 5.20
C PRO A 434 50.08 -22.65 4.55
N GLN A 435 49.04 -21.81 4.67
CA GLN A 435 49.06 -20.44 4.16
C GLN A 435 50.20 -19.57 4.72
N TYR A 436 50.81 -19.94 5.87
CA TYR A 436 51.92 -19.21 6.48
C TYR A 436 53.27 -19.91 6.39
N TYR A 437 53.29 -21.22 6.12
CA TYR A 437 54.48 -22.05 6.30
C TYR A 437 54.78 -23.00 5.13
N ASP A 438 53.99 -22.97 4.06
CA ASP A 438 54.21 -23.72 2.82
C ASP A 438 55.26 -23.02 1.94
N PHE A 439 56.53 -23.19 2.32
CA PHE A 439 57.67 -22.59 1.60
C PHE A 439 57.94 -23.28 0.26
N ASP A 440 57.54 -24.54 0.08
CA ASP A 440 57.72 -25.27 -1.18
C ASP A 440 56.53 -25.15 -2.16
N GLY A 441 55.39 -24.63 -1.68
CA GLY A 441 54.19 -24.34 -2.47
C GLY A 441 53.36 -25.57 -2.82
N ASN A 442 53.50 -26.67 -2.08
CA ASN A 442 52.79 -27.93 -2.33
C ASN A 442 51.39 -28.00 -1.66
N GLY A 443 51.05 -27.01 -0.84
CA GLY A 443 49.81 -26.90 -0.09
C GLY A 443 49.81 -27.60 1.27
N GLN A 444 50.97 -28.05 1.77
CA GLN A 444 51.12 -28.77 3.04
C GLN A 444 52.43 -28.38 3.73
N VAL A 445 52.40 -28.27 5.05
CA VAL A 445 53.62 -28.04 5.84
C VAL A 445 54.33 -29.36 6.11
N SER A 446 55.62 -29.43 5.77
CA SER A 446 56.42 -30.64 5.82
C SER A 446 57.90 -30.35 6.09
N VAL A 447 58.70 -31.42 6.22
CA VAL A 447 60.17 -31.28 6.36
C VAL A 447 60.81 -30.65 5.11
N THR A 448 60.13 -30.69 3.95
CA THR A 448 60.60 -30.03 2.73
C THR A 448 60.61 -28.51 2.92
N ASP A 449 59.57 -27.96 3.55
CA ASP A 449 59.45 -26.53 3.85
C ASP A 449 60.55 -26.05 4.79
N VAL A 450 60.95 -26.89 5.76
CA VAL A 450 62.09 -26.62 6.64
C VAL A 450 63.40 -26.51 5.84
N VAL A 451 63.56 -27.35 4.81
CA VAL A 451 64.73 -27.29 3.92
C VAL A 451 64.71 -26.03 3.07
N GLU A 452 63.56 -25.66 2.50
CA GLU A 452 63.40 -24.42 1.73
C GLU A 452 63.72 -23.17 2.58
N LEU A 453 63.20 -23.11 3.81
CA LEU A 453 63.54 -22.03 4.75
C LEU A 453 65.05 -21.99 5.04
N PHE A 454 65.70 -23.15 5.21
CA PHE A 454 67.15 -23.22 5.42
C PHE A 454 67.97 -22.79 4.20
N GLU A 455 67.48 -23.02 2.99
CA GLU A 455 68.14 -22.56 1.75
C GLU A 455 67.97 -21.06 1.50
N SER A 456 67.01 -20.42 2.17
CA SER A 456 66.72 -18.99 2.05
C SER A 456 67.63 -18.05 2.88
N ILE A 457 68.36 -18.58 3.88
CA ILE A 457 69.15 -17.80 4.87
C ILE A 457 70.64 -17.63 4.55
#